data_AF-G2Z333-F1
#
_entry.id   AF-G2Z333-F1
#
_cell.length_a   1.000
_cell.length_b   1.000
_cell.length_c   1.000
_cell.angle_alpha   90.00
_cell.angle_beta   90.00
_cell.angle_gamma   90.00
#
_symmetry.space_group_name_H-M   'P 1'
#
loop_
_entity.id
_entity.type
_entity.pdbx_description
1 polymer ?
#
loop_
_entity_poly.entity_id
_entity_poly.type
_entity_poly.pdbx_seq_one_letter_code
_entity_poly.pdbx_strand_id
1 'polypeptide(L)'
;MKKIIAAFTLFMAFSMGAFAQENKATNEQLAKNQAVTMVKFLNLDENRIEEFKNLFLMKEELMNNPEASDDRKNIMSQVVAAKIQASINGKQLEKLVANTALYNQLVGTDKLKSKK
;
A
#
# COMPACT_ATOMS: atom_id res chain seq x y z
N MET A 1 11.65 21.25 35.87
CA MET A 1 12.24 21.71 34.60
C MET A 1 11.92 20.69 33.51
N LYS A 2 11.09 21.12 32.56
CA LYS A 2 10.51 20.33 31.45
C LYS A 2 11.50 20.26 30.28
N LYS A 3 12.58 19.47 30.34
CA LYS A 3 13.55 19.44 29.21
C LYS A 3 14.21 18.10 28.87
N ILE A 4 13.70 16.95 29.34
CA ILE A 4 14.32 15.65 29.02
C ILE A 4 13.52 14.81 28.00
N ILE A 5 12.32 15.24 27.60
CA ILE A 5 11.53 14.48 26.61
C ILE A 5 12.02 14.72 25.17
N ALA A 6 12.76 15.82 24.92
CA ALA A 6 13.17 16.19 23.57
C ALA A 6 14.32 15.35 22.96
N ALA A 7 15.04 14.57 23.77
CA ALA A 7 16.23 13.85 23.28
C ALA A 7 15.91 12.46 22.70
N PHE A 8 14.78 11.84 23.06
CA PHE A 8 14.42 10.50 22.58
C PHE A 8 13.67 10.50 21.24
N THR A 9 13.08 11.63 20.86
CA THR A 9 12.36 11.77 19.58
C THR A 9 13.29 11.94 18.38
N LEU A 10 14.54 12.36 18.60
CA LEU A 10 15.47 12.67 17.50
C LEU A 10 16.14 11.42 16.90
N PHE A 11 16.16 10.29 17.60
CA PHE A 11 16.77 9.04 17.10
C PHE A 11 15.86 8.18 16.22
N MET A 12 14.55 8.46 16.14
CA MET A 12 13.62 7.72 15.28
C MET A 12 13.49 8.28 13.86
N ALA A 13 14.08 9.44 13.55
CA ALA A 13 13.93 10.06 12.23
C ALA A 13 14.91 9.54 11.17
N PHE A 14 15.98 8.83 11.56
CA PHE A 14 17.01 8.36 10.62
C PHE A 14 16.89 6.88 10.20
N SER A 15 16.00 6.09 10.79
CA SER A 15 15.82 4.69 10.39
C SER A 15 14.97 4.52 9.11
N MET A 16 14.24 5.56 8.68
CA MET A 16 13.45 5.50 7.45
C MET A 16 14.25 5.76 6.17
N GLY A 17 15.50 6.26 6.28
CA GLY A 17 16.35 6.58 5.13
C GLY A 17 17.20 5.41 4.61
N ALA A 18 17.41 4.36 5.40
CA ALA A 18 18.35 3.28 5.07
C ALA A 18 17.70 2.09 4.32
N PHE A 19 16.38 2.04 4.18
CA PHE A 19 15.68 0.97 3.43
C PHE A 19 15.44 1.31 1.96
N ALA A 20 15.76 2.52 1.50
CA ALA A 20 15.40 3.00 0.17
C ALA A 20 16.50 2.83 -0.90
N GLN A 21 17.72 2.43 -0.54
CA GLN A 21 18.89 2.62 -1.43
C GLN A 21 19.56 1.36 -2.01
N GLU A 22 19.18 0.10 -1.72
CA GLU A 22 19.98 -1.02 -2.27
C GLU A 22 19.29 -2.14 -3.03
N ASN A 23 17.97 -2.28 -3.01
CA ASN A 23 17.26 -3.16 -3.95
C ASN A 23 15.83 -2.66 -4.14
N LYS A 24 15.43 -2.24 -5.35
CA LYS A 24 14.01 -1.99 -5.62
C LYS A 24 13.25 -3.29 -5.35
N ALA A 25 12.35 -3.28 -4.38
CA ALA A 25 11.53 -4.45 -4.07
C ALA A 25 10.81 -4.94 -5.35
N THR A 26 10.82 -6.24 -5.57
CA THR A 26 10.13 -6.85 -6.73
C THR A 26 8.62 -6.59 -6.62
N ASN A 27 7.91 -6.66 -7.75
CA ASN A 27 6.44 -6.54 -7.76
C ASN A 27 5.79 -7.56 -6.81
N GLU A 28 6.34 -8.77 -6.74
CA GLU A 28 5.86 -9.82 -5.84
C GLU A 28 6.08 -9.46 -4.37
N GLN A 29 7.26 -8.93 -4.01
CA GLN A 29 7.52 -8.50 -2.64
C GLN A 29 6.62 -7.32 -2.23
N LEU A 30 6.41 -6.37 -3.14
CA LEU A 30 5.48 -5.24 -2.92
C LEU A 30 4.05 -5.73 -2.72
N ALA A 31 3.59 -6.64 -3.57
CA ALA A 31 2.26 -7.22 -3.50
C ALA A 31 2.03 -8.01 -2.21
N LYS A 32 3.00 -8.84 -1.81
CA LYS A 32 2.97 -9.59 -0.54
C LYS A 32 2.92 -8.65 0.65
N ASN A 33 3.74 -7.59 0.65
CA ASN A 33 3.74 -6.60 1.73
C ASN A 33 2.39 -5.86 1.83
N GLN A 34 1.79 -5.48 0.70
CA GLN A 34 0.47 -4.85 0.64
C GLN A 34 -0.62 -5.80 1.19
N ALA A 35 -0.59 -7.08 0.80
CA ALA A 35 -1.52 -8.10 1.28
C ALA A 35 -1.44 -8.29 2.80
N VAL A 36 -0.23 -8.50 3.33
CA VAL A 36 0.01 -8.65 4.77
C VAL A 36 -0.44 -7.41 5.54
N THR A 37 -0.14 -6.22 5.01
CA THR A 37 -0.54 -4.95 5.64
C THR A 37 -2.06 -4.82 5.70
N MET A 38 -2.76 -5.10 4.59
CA MET A 38 -4.22 -5.03 4.55
C MET A 38 -4.86 -6.04 5.51
N VAL A 39 -4.42 -7.30 5.48
CA VAL A 39 -4.93 -8.37 6.35
C VAL A 39 -4.75 -8.01 7.82
N LYS A 40 -3.56 -7.56 8.23
CA LYS A 40 -3.29 -7.16 9.60
C LYS A 40 -4.07 -5.91 10.00
N PHE A 41 -4.10 -4.88 9.15
CA PHE A 41 -4.80 -3.63 9.43
C PHE A 41 -6.31 -3.84 9.63
N LEU A 42 -6.92 -4.73 8.84
CA LEU A 42 -8.34 -5.05 8.90
C LEU A 42 -8.69 -6.23 9.81
N ASN A 43 -7.69 -6.86 10.44
CA ASN A 43 -7.84 -8.06 11.26
C ASN A 43 -8.60 -9.17 10.52
N LEU A 44 -8.17 -9.45 9.30
CA LEU A 44 -8.69 -10.54 8.46
C LEU A 44 -7.95 -11.83 8.77
N ASP A 45 -8.51 -12.95 8.30
CA ASP A 45 -7.83 -14.24 8.32
C ASP A 45 -6.56 -14.22 7.45
N GLU A 46 -5.47 -14.79 7.97
CA GLU A 46 -4.18 -14.87 7.28
C GLU A 46 -4.26 -15.73 6.02
N ASN A 47 -5.22 -16.65 5.91
CA ASN A 47 -5.46 -17.41 4.68
C ASN A 47 -5.82 -16.52 3.48
N ARG A 48 -6.23 -15.26 3.72
CA ARG A 48 -6.56 -14.28 2.68
C ARG A 48 -5.35 -13.56 2.11
N ILE A 49 -4.16 -13.73 2.71
CA ILE A 49 -2.94 -13.08 2.24
C ILE A 49 -2.68 -13.44 0.76
N GLU A 50 -2.89 -14.69 0.38
CA GLU A 50 -2.63 -15.14 -0.99
C GLU A 50 -3.64 -14.55 -2.01
N GLU A 51 -4.92 -14.45 -1.63
CA GLU A 51 -5.98 -13.80 -2.41
C GLU A 51 -5.59 -12.35 -2.74
N PHE A 52 -5.24 -11.58 -1.70
CA PHE A 52 -4.88 -10.18 -1.86
C PHE A 52 -3.51 -9.99 -2.52
N LYS A 53 -2.55 -10.89 -2.30
CA LYS A 53 -1.24 -10.85 -2.97
C LYS A 53 -1.42 -10.91 -4.48
N ASN A 54 -2.26 -11.80 -4.99
CA ASN A 54 -2.49 -11.94 -6.42
C ASN A 54 -3.13 -10.68 -7.02
N LEU A 55 -4.12 -10.09 -6.33
CA LEU A 55 -4.69 -8.81 -6.72
C LEU A 55 -3.64 -7.70 -6.80
N PHE A 56 -2.80 -7.59 -5.78
CA PHE A 56 -1.76 -6.57 -5.73
C PHE A 56 -0.62 -6.81 -6.69
N LEU A 57 -0.30 -8.06 -7.02
CA LEU A 57 0.70 -8.39 -8.03
C LEU A 57 0.28 -7.87 -9.40
N MET A 58 -0.96 -8.16 -9.82
CA MET A 58 -1.51 -7.65 -11.09
C MET A 58 -1.47 -6.11 -11.15
N LYS A 59 -1.77 -5.45 -10.03
CA LYS A 59 -1.66 -3.99 -9.90
C LYS A 59 -0.22 -3.52 -10.06
N GLU A 60 0.72 -4.10 -9.32
CA GLU A 60 2.13 -3.70 -9.33
C GLU A 60 2.75 -3.88 -10.72
N GLU A 61 2.46 -5.00 -11.39
CA GLU A 61 2.91 -5.26 -12.76
C GLU A 61 2.42 -4.18 -13.73
N LEU A 62 1.14 -3.81 -13.69
CA LEU A 62 0.62 -2.78 -14.58
C LEU A 62 1.13 -1.38 -14.21
N MET A 63 1.15 -1.03 -12.92
CA MET A 63 1.57 0.30 -12.46
C MET A 63 3.04 0.56 -12.79
N ASN A 64 3.88 -0.46 -12.71
CA ASN A 64 5.31 -0.38 -12.98
C ASN A 64 5.64 -0.67 -14.46
N ASN A 65 4.67 -1.03 -15.29
CA ASN A 65 4.86 -1.20 -16.74
C ASN A 65 5.11 0.18 -17.42
N PRO A 66 6.25 0.39 -18.07
CA PRO A 66 6.56 1.63 -18.78
C PRO A 66 5.66 1.86 -20.01
N GLU A 67 5.17 0.79 -20.64
CA GLU A 67 4.34 0.85 -21.84
C GLU A 67 2.84 1.09 -21.53
N ALA A 68 2.45 1.03 -20.25
CA ALA A 68 1.07 1.27 -19.86
C ALA A 68 0.78 2.77 -19.79
N SER A 69 -0.27 3.20 -20.53
CA SER A 69 -0.78 4.58 -20.45
C SER A 69 -1.30 4.91 -19.05
N ASP A 70 -1.32 6.20 -18.73
CA ASP A 70 -1.85 6.66 -17.44
C ASP A 70 -3.36 6.33 -17.31
N ASP A 71 -4.13 6.36 -18.40
CA ASP A 71 -5.54 5.92 -18.42
C ASP A 71 -5.67 4.43 -18.05
N ARG A 72 -4.80 3.57 -18.57
CA ARG A 72 -4.80 2.15 -18.23
C ARG A 72 -4.48 1.94 -16.74
N LYS A 73 -3.55 2.73 -16.20
CA LYS A 73 -3.21 2.71 -14.77
C LYS A 73 -4.35 3.23 -13.90
N ASN A 74 -5.06 4.28 -14.33
CA ASN A 74 -6.26 4.79 -13.67
C ASN A 74 -7.36 3.73 -13.60
N ILE A 75 -7.64 3.04 -14.72
CA ILE A 75 -8.61 1.94 -14.77
C ILE A 75 -8.22 0.82 -13.80
N MET A 76 -6.95 0.43 -13.76
CA MET A 76 -6.49 -0.58 -12.79
C MET A 76 -6.70 -0.15 -11.35
N SER A 77 -6.47 1.12 -11.03
CA SER A 77 -6.74 1.64 -9.69
C SER A 77 -8.22 1.48 -9.31
N GLN A 78 -9.14 1.81 -10.24
CA GLN A 78 -10.58 1.62 -10.04
C GLN A 78 -10.96 0.14 -9.89
N VAL A 79 -10.38 -0.75 -10.70
CA VAL A 79 -10.62 -2.20 -10.62
C VAL A 79 -10.16 -2.75 -9.27
N VAL A 80 -8.98 -2.36 -8.80
CA VAL A 80 -8.46 -2.79 -7.50
C VAL A 80 -9.34 -2.26 -6.37
N ALA A 81 -9.76 -0.99 -6.42
CA ALA A 81 -10.67 -0.41 -5.44
C ALA A 81 -11.99 -1.19 -5.36
N ALA A 82 -12.60 -1.49 -6.51
CA ALA A 82 -13.84 -2.25 -6.59
C ALA A 82 -13.68 -3.68 -6.03
N LYS A 83 -12.56 -4.36 -6.34
CA LYS A 83 -12.28 -5.71 -5.82
C LYS A 83 -12.06 -5.71 -4.31
N ILE A 84 -11.32 -4.73 -3.77
CA ILE A 84 -11.16 -4.57 -2.32
C ILE A 84 -12.53 -4.41 -1.66
N GLN A 85 -13.37 -3.50 -2.18
CA GLN A 85 -14.71 -3.25 -1.65
C GLN A 85 -15.61 -4.49 -1.69
N ALA A 86 -15.50 -5.31 -2.74
CA ALA A 86 -16.27 -6.56 -2.84
C ALA A 86 -15.76 -7.67 -1.91
N SER A 87 -14.49 -7.63 -1.51
CA SER A 87 -13.82 -8.65 -0.70
C SER A 87 -13.90 -8.40 0.82
N ILE A 88 -14.44 -7.28 1.28
CA ILE A 88 -14.53 -6.91 2.71
C ILE A 88 -15.92 -6.35 3.05
N ASN A 89 -16.27 -6.30 4.33
CA ASN A 89 -17.56 -5.73 4.76
C ASN A 89 -17.51 -4.19 4.91
N GLY A 90 -18.67 -3.55 5.06
CA GLY A 90 -18.79 -2.09 5.17
C GLY A 90 -17.94 -1.48 6.29
N LYS A 91 -17.91 -2.08 7.49
CA LYS A 91 -17.10 -1.58 8.62
C LYS A 91 -15.60 -1.66 8.33
N GLN A 92 -15.16 -2.72 7.66
CA GLN A 92 -13.78 -2.88 7.22
C GLN A 92 -13.41 -1.86 6.13
N LEU A 93 -14.33 -1.59 5.20
CA LEU A 93 -14.14 -0.59 4.16
C LEU A 93 -14.04 0.82 4.75
N GLU A 94 -14.96 1.19 5.64
CA GLU A 94 -14.92 2.49 6.35
C GLU A 94 -13.59 2.67 7.09
N LYS A 95 -13.14 1.65 7.82
CA LYS A 95 -11.84 1.65 8.50
C LYS A 95 -10.68 1.83 7.53
N LEU A 96 -10.73 1.16 6.36
CA LEU A 96 -9.68 1.25 5.35
C LEU A 96 -9.62 2.64 4.71
N VAL A 97 -10.76 3.18 4.29
CA VAL A 97 -10.87 4.49 3.63
C VAL A 97 -10.50 5.63 4.58
N ALA A 98 -10.77 5.49 5.87
CA ALA A 98 -10.31 6.43 6.89
C ALA A 98 -8.77 6.54 6.97
N ASN A 99 -8.05 5.47 6.62
CA ASN A 99 -6.60 5.51 6.41
C ASN A 99 -6.28 5.81 4.95
N THR A 100 -6.41 7.08 4.57
CA THR A 100 -6.24 7.53 3.18
C THR A 100 -4.87 7.18 2.58
N ALA A 101 -3.81 7.17 3.38
CA ALA A 101 -2.47 6.80 2.93
C ALA A 101 -2.41 5.31 2.53
N LEU A 102 -2.86 4.42 3.43
CA LEU A 102 -2.90 2.99 3.15
C LEU A 102 -3.84 2.69 1.98
N TYR A 103 -5.05 3.29 1.97
CA TYR A 103 -6.00 3.08 0.89
C TYR A 103 -5.39 3.46 -0.47
N ASN A 104 -4.81 4.66 -0.59
CA ASN A 104 -4.17 5.12 -1.81
C ASN A 104 -3.03 4.21 -2.28
N GLN A 105 -2.23 3.68 -1.35
CA GLN A 105 -1.16 2.72 -1.65
C GLN A 105 -1.72 1.40 -2.21
N LEU A 106 -2.78 0.87 -1.58
CA LEU A 106 -3.39 -0.40 -2.00
C LEU A 106 -4.05 -0.28 -3.37
N VAL A 107 -4.71 0.85 -3.67
CA VAL A 107 -5.31 1.09 -4.99
C VAL A 107 -4.33 1.67 -6.02
N GLY A 108 -3.13 2.09 -5.61
CA GLY A 108 -2.07 2.59 -6.48
C GLY A 108 -2.21 4.06 -6.94
N THR A 109 -3.04 4.88 -6.28
CA THR A 109 -3.18 6.31 -6.62
C THR A 109 -2.01 7.16 -6.12
N ASP A 110 -1.24 6.68 -5.15
CA ASP A 110 0.01 7.29 -4.70
C ASP A 110 1.05 7.38 -5.84
N LYS A 111 1.14 6.33 -6.67
CA LYS A 111 2.03 6.25 -7.84
C LYS A 111 1.61 7.13 -9.01
N LEU A 112 0.33 7.50 -9.08
CA LEU A 112 -0.21 8.39 -10.11
C LEU A 112 0.05 9.86 -9.77
N LYS A 113 0.09 10.21 -8.49
CA LYS A 113 0.33 11.58 -8.01
C LYS A 113 1.81 11.98 -8.05
N SER A 114 2.74 11.03 -8.00
CA SER A 114 4.18 11.29 -7.96
C SER A 114 4.83 11.60 -9.32
N LYS A 115 4.05 11.67 -10.41
CA LYS A 115 4.53 11.93 -11.78
C LYS A 115 4.45 13.42 -12.20
N LYS A 116 4.06 14.32 -11.30
CA LYS A 116 4.01 15.77 -11.58
C LYS A 116 5.30 16.46 -11.21
#